data_AF-Q0SQJ5-F1
#
_entry.id   AF-Q0SQJ5-F1
#
_cell.length_a   1.000
_cell.length_b   1.000
_cell.length_c   1.000
_cell.angle_alpha   90.00
_cell.angle_beta   90.00
_cell.angle_gamma   90.00
#
_symmetry.space_group_name_H-M   'P 1'
#
loop_
_entity.id
_entity.type
_entity.pdbx_description
1 polymer ?
#
loop_
_entity_poly.entity_id
_entity_poly.type
_entity_poly.pdbx_seq_one_letter_code
_entity_poly.pdbx_strand_id
1 'polypeptide(L)'
;MDFKYKKYIDNSLIYIIFAVLILIFIIGFLFFRSHNEKSKLEDLGRTISEINLTYDFSEDSITSEDYVSSIENKLKKLQETNSALKSLKVSQKHQNLSSPLKDGLDKNIELFNKLLSILKTPDALNISDEYAIASKLKKECENYYSICRSNLIPVYLYKEGNNYLQDIFYYINELIKTNRDKGFVQSQKNDFVVSMKSLLLKLSSMDEKLFETANLIKESNRDLKVLVTDIENKLSSLQELKNNLYSLPIPEQANDSFLALEKALKSYDKYINYFYKGLLDEIENKKTPEDYYDKSSTLFDEFIYSLEAAEKSLDNYNKN
;
A
#
# COMPACT_ATOMS: atom_id res chain seq x y z
N MET A 1 -82.65 71.55 10.27
CA MET A 1 -82.67 70.17 9.74
C MET A 1 -81.30 69.57 10.00
N ASP A 2 -81.15 68.80 11.08
CA ASP A 2 -79.91 68.08 11.38
C ASP A 2 -79.98 66.67 10.83
N PHE A 3 -79.20 66.39 9.77
CA PHE A 3 -79.03 65.04 9.27
C PHE A 3 -78.03 64.29 10.16
N LYS A 4 -78.53 63.52 11.13
CA LYS A 4 -77.73 62.53 11.87
C LYS A 4 -77.51 61.28 11.01
N TYR A 5 -76.39 61.22 10.28
CA TYR A 5 -75.89 59.97 9.72
C TYR A 5 -75.41 59.05 10.85
N LYS A 6 -76.27 58.12 11.29
CA LYS A 6 -75.87 57.04 12.19
C LYS A 6 -75.23 55.94 11.33
N LYS A 7 -73.92 56.01 11.15
CA LYS A 7 -73.14 55.03 10.39
C LYS A 7 -73.08 53.73 11.19
N TYR A 8 -74.03 52.82 10.96
CA TYR A 8 -73.91 51.43 11.39
C TYR A 8 -72.84 50.77 10.52
N ILE A 9 -71.59 50.78 10.99
CA ILE A 9 -70.65 49.77 10.52
C ILE A 9 -71.09 48.50 11.24
N ASP A 10 -71.55 47.52 10.48
CA ASP A 10 -71.93 46.22 11.01
C ASP A 10 -70.67 45.60 11.65
N ASN A 11 -70.67 45.46 12.99
CA ASN A 11 -69.49 45.01 13.74
C ASN A 11 -68.97 43.66 13.21
N SER A 12 -69.85 42.84 12.62
CA SER A 12 -69.52 41.60 11.94
C SER A 12 -68.52 41.79 10.78
N LEU A 13 -68.69 42.86 9.99
CA LEU A 13 -67.85 43.21 8.84
C LEU A 13 -66.45 43.64 9.29
N ILE A 14 -66.35 44.35 10.42
CA ILE A 14 -65.06 44.72 11.04
C ILE A 14 -64.31 43.46 11.51
N TYR A 15 -64.99 42.52 12.16
CA TYR A 15 -64.35 41.27 12.61
C TYR A 15 -63.85 40.42 11.44
N ILE A 16 -64.60 40.35 10.33
CA ILE A 16 -64.19 39.64 9.11
C ILE A 16 -62.93 40.29 8.51
N ILE A 17 -62.90 41.62 8.39
CA ILE A 17 -61.72 42.34 7.88
C ILE A 17 -60.50 42.07 8.76
N PHE A 18 -60.67 42.11 10.08
CA PHE A 18 -59.58 41.86 11.03
C PHE A 18 -59.06 40.41 10.96
N ALA A 19 -59.96 39.43 10.82
CA ALA A 19 -59.61 38.02 10.64
C ALA A 19 -58.83 37.78 9.34
N VAL A 20 -59.23 38.43 8.23
CA VAL A 20 -58.53 38.35 6.94
C VAL A 20 -57.13 38.98 7.05
N LEU A 21 -56.98 40.12 7.72
CA LEU A 21 -55.67 40.75 7.93
C LEU A 21 -54.73 39.88 8.76
N ILE A 22 -55.25 39.23 9.82
CA ILE A 22 -54.47 38.26 10.61
C ILE A 22 -54.05 37.08 9.74
N LEU A 23 -54.95 36.55 8.91
CA LEU A 23 -54.62 35.44 8.01
C LEU A 23 -53.53 35.83 7.00
N ILE A 24 -53.62 37.01 6.38
CA ILE A 24 -52.59 37.54 5.48
C ILE A 24 -51.25 37.68 6.22
N PHE A 25 -51.27 38.18 7.45
CA PHE A 25 -50.06 38.31 8.27
C PHE A 25 -49.45 36.95 8.61
N ILE A 26 -50.26 35.95 8.99
CA ILE A 26 -49.79 34.59 9.25
C ILE A 26 -49.20 33.96 7.98
N ILE A 27 -49.86 34.08 6.83
CA ILE A 27 -49.37 33.57 5.55
C ILE A 27 -48.06 34.27 5.17
N GLY A 28 -48.01 35.60 5.29
CA GLY A 28 -46.80 36.39 5.02
C GLY A 28 -45.63 36.02 5.93
N PHE A 29 -45.90 35.85 7.23
CA PHE A 29 -44.91 35.41 8.21
C PHE A 29 -44.39 33.99 7.92
N LEU A 30 -45.27 33.05 7.58
CA LEU A 30 -44.89 31.69 7.20
C LEU A 30 -44.08 31.66 5.91
N PHE A 31 -44.44 32.50 4.93
CA PHE A 31 -43.70 32.63 3.67
C PHE A 31 -42.30 33.23 3.90
N PHE A 32 -42.21 34.29 4.70
CA PHE A 32 -40.94 34.94 5.05
C PHE A 32 -40.01 34.00 5.81
N ARG A 33 -40.54 33.29 6.82
CA ARG A 33 -39.81 32.25 7.56
C ARG A 33 -39.32 31.14 6.62
N SER A 34 -40.20 30.68 5.73
CA SER A 34 -39.87 29.62 4.77
C SER A 34 -38.74 30.03 3.82
N HIS A 35 -38.77 31.27 3.32
CA HIS A 35 -37.73 31.78 2.44
C HIS A 35 -36.38 31.89 3.14
N ASN A 36 -36.38 32.40 4.38
CA ASN A 36 -35.17 32.50 5.20
C ASN A 36 -34.53 31.14 5.52
N GLU A 37 -35.34 30.09 5.75
CA GLU A 37 -34.83 28.73 5.97
C GLU A 37 -34.10 28.19 4.74
N LYS A 38 -34.70 28.36 3.55
CA LYS A 38 -34.08 27.93 2.28
C LYS A 38 -32.80 28.70 1.99
N SER A 39 -32.81 30.02 2.14
CA SER A 39 -31.62 30.88 1.94
C SER A 39 -30.44 30.41 2.78
N LYS A 40 -30.66 30.11 4.07
CA LYS A 40 -29.60 29.62 4.95
C LYS A 40 -29.01 28.27 4.50
N LEU A 41 -29.84 27.37 3.98
CA LEU A 41 -29.38 26.11 3.42
C LEU A 41 -28.57 26.32 2.12
N GLU A 42 -28.98 27.28 1.30
CA GLU A 42 -28.22 27.66 0.10
C GLU A 42 -26.85 28.23 0.46
N ASP A 43 -26.79 29.12 1.45
CA ASP A 43 -25.53 29.71 1.94
C ASP A 43 -24.58 28.63 2.46
N LEU A 44 -25.07 27.71 3.30
CA LEU A 44 -24.28 26.57 3.78
C LEU A 44 -23.80 25.68 2.64
N GLY A 45 -24.65 25.43 1.62
CA GLY A 45 -24.25 24.68 0.43
C GLY A 45 -23.10 25.34 -0.35
N ARG A 46 -23.12 26.67 -0.46
CA ARG A 46 -22.02 27.45 -1.08
C ARG A 46 -20.75 27.34 -0.26
N THR A 47 -20.82 27.54 1.05
CA THR A 47 -19.66 27.43 1.96
C THR A 47 -19.02 26.04 1.87
N ILE A 48 -19.82 24.97 1.88
CA ILE A 48 -19.30 23.61 1.70
C ILE A 48 -18.55 23.48 0.36
N SER A 49 -19.12 24.01 -0.71
CA SER A 49 -18.49 23.97 -2.04
C SER A 49 -17.17 24.74 -2.08
N GLU A 50 -17.13 25.93 -1.50
CA GLU A 50 -15.91 26.74 -1.41
C GLU A 50 -14.81 25.99 -0.67
N ILE A 51 -15.14 25.37 0.47
CA ILE A 51 -14.19 24.54 1.23
C ILE A 51 -13.68 23.38 0.37
N ASN A 52 -14.58 22.64 -0.29
CA ASN A 52 -14.21 21.49 -1.12
C ASN A 52 -13.27 21.86 -2.27
N LEU A 53 -13.50 23.01 -2.91
CA LEU A 53 -12.82 23.44 -4.13
C LEU A 53 -11.54 24.25 -3.86
N THR A 54 -11.24 24.63 -2.63
CA THR A 54 -10.03 25.41 -2.32
C THR A 54 -8.76 24.58 -2.54
N TYR A 55 -7.74 25.13 -3.21
CA TYR A 55 -6.36 24.62 -3.16
C TYR A 55 -5.59 25.45 -2.13
N ASP A 56 -5.04 24.81 -1.10
CA ASP A 56 -4.31 25.51 -0.02
C ASP A 56 -2.77 25.53 -0.25
N PHE A 57 -2.29 25.12 -1.43
CA PHE A 57 -0.87 25.01 -1.77
C PHE A 57 -0.63 25.40 -3.25
N SER A 58 0.60 25.84 -3.56
CA SER A 58 1.03 26.23 -4.91
C SER A 58 1.30 25.02 -5.81
N GLU A 59 1.20 25.20 -7.14
CA GLU A 59 1.37 24.13 -8.14
C GLU A 59 2.80 23.58 -8.25
N ASP A 60 3.81 24.29 -7.73
CA ASP A 60 5.21 23.88 -7.82
C ASP A 60 5.53 22.82 -6.75
N SER A 61 5.57 21.55 -7.19
CA SER A 61 5.93 20.33 -6.45
C SER A 61 5.07 20.00 -5.23
N ILE A 62 3.97 19.29 -5.47
CA ILE A 62 3.06 18.81 -4.42
C ILE A 62 3.66 17.58 -3.72
N THR A 63 3.83 17.66 -2.41
CA THR A 63 4.25 16.54 -1.54
C THR A 63 3.06 15.92 -0.81
N SER A 64 3.27 14.76 -0.15
CA SER A 64 2.26 14.17 0.73
C SER A 64 1.87 15.10 1.88
N GLU A 65 2.83 15.86 2.41
CA GLU A 65 2.64 16.76 3.55
C GLU A 65 1.73 17.94 3.20
N ASP A 66 1.77 18.40 1.96
CA ASP A 66 0.88 19.46 1.44
C ASP A 66 -0.58 18.99 1.40
N TYR A 67 -0.82 17.77 0.89
CA TYR A 67 -2.16 17.18 0.88
C TYR A 67 -2.68 16.94 2.30
N VAL A 68 -1.84 16.42 3.20
CA VAL A 68 -2.21 16.20 4.61
C VAL A 68 -2.66 17.50 5.26
N SER A 69 -1.84 18.55 5.17
CA SER A 69 -2.13 19.85 5.79
C SER A 69 -3.38 20.52 5.21
N SER A 70 -3.56 20.45 3.89
CA SER A 70 -4.76 20.99 3.23
C SER A 70 -6.03 20.24 3.64
N ILE A 71 -5.98 18.91 3.70
CA ILE A 71 -7.14 18.10 4.12
C ILE A 71 -7.50 18.37 5.58
N GLU A 72 -6.52 18.51 6.48
CA GLU A 72 -6.77 18.87 7.89
C GLU A 72 -7.49 20.22 8.01
N ASN A 73 -7.03 21.23 7.25
CA ASN A 73 -7.68 22.54 7.21
C ASN A 73 -9.11 22.47 6.68
N LYS A 74 -9.36 21.69 5.62
CA LYS A 74 -10.71 21.46 5.07
C LYS A 74 -11.60 20.76 6.08
N LEU A 75 -11.12 19.70 6.73
CA LEU A 75 -11.87 18.96 7.72
C LEU A 75 -12.33 19.87 8.87
N LYS A 76 -11.45 20.74 9.37
CA LYS A 76 -11.82 21.72 10.40
C LYS A 76 -12.99 22.61 9.95
N LYS A 77 -12.88 23.23 8.76
CA LYS A 77 -13.93 24.11 8.21
C LYS A 77 -15.24 23.35 7.93
N LEU A 78 -15.16 22.11 7.45
CA LEU A 78 -16.34 21.25 7.21
C LEU A 78 -17.03 20.87 8.53
N GLN A 79 -16.28 20.58 9.58
CA GLN A 79 -16.82 20.27 10.91
C GLN A 79 -17.53 21.48 11.56
N GLU A 80 -16.95 22.67 11.42
CA GLU A 80 -17.58 23.94 11.84
C GLU A 80 -18.89 24.15 11.07
N THR A 81 -18.88 23.95 9.76
CA THR A 81 -20.06 24.05 8.90
C THR A 81 -21.12 23.00 9.26
N ASN A 82 -20.70 21.78 9.61
CA ASN A 82 -21.61 20.70 10.02
C ASN A 82 -22.30 21.02 11.35
N SER A 83 -21.56 21.62 12.29
CA SER A 83 -22.12 22.09 13.56
C SER A 83 -23.18 23.18 13.33
N ALA A 84 -22.90 24.14 12.44
CA ALA A 84 -23.85 25.16 12.03
C ALA A 84 -25.11 24.55 11.39
N LEU A 85 -24.95 23.61 10.45
CA LEU A 85 -26.06 22.92 9.77
C LEU A 85 -26.92 22.09 10.74
N LYS A 86 -26.30 21.39 11.71
CA LYS A 86 -27.00 20.61 12.74
C LYS A 86 -27.79 21.48 13.70
N SER A 87 -27.31 22.69 14.00
CA SER A 87 -28.00 23.66 14.86
C SER A 87 -29.23 24.31 14.21
N LEU A 88 -29.36 24.23 12.88
CA LEU A 88 -30.41 24.90 12.13
C LEU A 88 -31.76 24.22 12.34
N LYS A 89 -32.73 24.96 12.90
CA LYS A 89 -34.12 24.50 13.01
C LYS A 89 -34.83 24.67 11.66
N VAL A 90 -35.08 23.55 10.99
CA VAL A 90 -35.70 23.48 9.67
C VAL A 90 -37.12 22.95 9.81
N SER A 91 -38.10 23.60 9.19
CA SER A 91 -39.49 23.12 9.17
C SER A 91 -39.64 21.85 8.34
N GLN A 92 -40.73 21.09 8.54
CA GLN A 92 -41.03 19.87 7.78
C GLN A 92 -41.00 20.11 6.26
N LYS A 93 -41.40 21.30 5.81
CA LYS A 93 -41.42 21.72 4.40
C LYS A 93 -40.04 21.64 3.73
N HIS A 94 -38.95 21.85 4.46
CA HIS A 94 -37.59 21.86 3.92
C HIS A 94 -36.73 20.69 4.40
N GLN A 95 -37.32 19.66 5.02
CA GLN A 95 -36.56 18.47 5.42
C GLN A 95 -35.93 17.74 4.23
N ASN A 96 -36.63 17.71 3.08
CA ASN A 96 -36.11 17.17 1.82
C ASN A 96 -34.91 17.97 1.26
N LEU A 97 -34.68 19.20 1.74
CA LEU A 97 -33.48 19.98 1.44
C LEU A 97 -32.39 19.75 2.50
N SER A 98 -32.77 19.80 3.77
CA SER A 98 -31.83 19.74 4.88
C SER A 98 -31.25 18.35 5.10
N SER A 99 -32.02 17.26 4.90
CA SER A 99 -31.52 15.90 5.15
C SER A 99 -30.42 15.53 4.16
N PRO A 100 -30.61 15.66 2.82
CA PRO A 100 -29.55 15.32 1.87
C PRO A 100 -28.30 16.19 2.06
N LEU A 101 -28.45 17.46 2.46
CA LEU A 101 -27.30 18.32 2.74
C LEU A 101 -26.51 17.85 3.96
N LYS A 102 -27.20 17.41 5.02
CA LYS A 102 -26.58 16.83 6.23
C LYS A 102 -25.88 15.52 5.91
N ASP A 103 -26.59 14.59 5.27
CA ASP A 103 -26.07 13.28 4.93
C ASP A 103 -24.86 13.41 3.98
N GLY A 104 -24.95 14.30 2.99
CA GLY A 104 -23.84 14.60 2.08
C GLY A 104 -22.64 15.22 2.80
N LEU A 105 -22.85 16.14 3.74
CA LEU A 105 -21.75 16.73 4.52
C LEU A 105 -21.10 15.73 5.48
N ASP A 106 -21.88 14.88 6.14
CA ASP A 106 -21.36 13.80 6.98
C ASP A 106 -20.50 12.84 6.12
N LYS A 107 -20.97 12.46 4.92
CA LYS A 107 -20.19 11.65 3.97
C LYS A 107 -18.95 12.35 3.41
N ASN A 108 -19.02 13.65 3.21
CA ASN A 108 -17.87 14.45 2.79
C ASN A 108 -16.77 14.47 3.87
N ILE A 109 -17.16 14.61 5.14
CA ILE A 109 -16.23 14.54 6.28
C ILE A 109 -15.64 13.14 6.41
N GLU A 110 -16.45 12.08 6.27
CA GLU A 110 -15.95 10.70 6.26
C GLU A 110 -14.94 10.47 5.13
N LEU A 111 -15.23 10.96 3.92
CA LEU A 111 -14.33 10.90 2.76
C LEU A 111 -12.98 11.56 3.07
N PHE A 112 -12.98 12.82 3.50
CA PHE A 112 -11.73 13.54 3.76
C PHE A 112 -10.94 12.93 4.93
N ASN A 113 -11.60 12.43 5.98
CA ASN A 113 -10.90 11.68 7.04
C ASN A 113 -10.26 10.40 6.51
N LYS A 114 -10.93 9.70 5.60
CA LYS A 114 -10.41 8.48 4.98
C LYS A 114 -9.19 8.78 4.10
N LEU A 115 -9.26 9.83 3.27
CA LEU A 115 -8.14 10.29 2.46
C LEU A 115 -6.95 10.71 3.34
N LEU A 116 -7.21 11.44 4.43
CA LEU A 116 -6.18 11.84 5.40
C LEU A 116 -5.49 10.62 6.04
N SER A 117 -6.27 9.62 6.44
CA SER A 117 -5.73 8.39 7.03
C SER A 117 -4.78 7.68 6.07
N ILE A 118 -5.16 7.56 4.79
CA ILE A 118 -4.32 6.93 3.76
C ILE A 118 -3.01 7.70 3.60
N LEU A 119 -3.10 9.03 3.48
CA LEU A 119 -1.93 9.89 3.25
C LEU A 119 -0.96 9.93 4.44
N LYS A 120 -1.46 9.72 5.67
CA LYS A 120 -0.62 9.61 6.88
C LYS A 120 0.06 8.25 7.03
N THR A 121 -0.39 7.23 6.31
CA THR A 121 0.18 5.88 6.36
C THR A 121 0.48 5.35 4.96
N PRO A 122 1.41 5.98 4.21
CA PRO A 122 1.62 5.72 2.78
C PRO A 122 2.22 4.34 2.48
N ASP A 123 2.81 3.64 3.46
CA ASP A 123 3.36 2.28 3.32
C ASP A 123 2.43 1.17 3.86
N ALA A 124 1.19 1.50 4.25
CA ALA A 124 0.26 0.50 4.80
C ALA A 124 -0.15 -0.55 3.75
N LEU A 125 -0.25 -1.82 4.16
CA LEU A 125 -0.59 -2.93 3.27
C LEU A 125 -2.04 -2.88 2.75
N ASN A 126 -2.94 -2.21 3.47
CA ASN A 126 -4.37 -2.14 3.19
C ASN A 126 -4.80 -0.89 2.41
N ILE A 127 -3.87 -0.10 1.84
CA ILE A 127 -4.21 1.15 1.13
C ILE A 127 -5.21 0.93 -0.01
N SER A 128 -5.15 -0.21 -0.72
CA SER A 128 -6.09 -0.49 -1.80
C SER A 128 -7.53 -0.65 -1.30
N ASP A 129 -7.73 -1.26 -0.13
CA ASP A 129 -9.06 -1.42 0.47
C ASP A 129 -9.58 -0.08 0.97
N GLU A 130 -8.71 0.70 1.63
CA GLU A 130 -9.03 2.05 2.11
C GLU A 130 -9.38 3.00 0.95
N TYR A 131 -8.69 2.89 -0.18
CA TYR A 131 -9.00 3.61 -1.41
C TYR A 131 -10.37 3.24 -2.01
N ALA A 132 -10.73 1.95 -1.96
CA ALA A 132 -12.05 1.50 -2.40
C ALA A 132 -13.17 2.07 -1.50
N ILE A 133 -12.94 2.13 -0.19
CA ILE A 133 -13.83 2.78 0.77
C ILE A 133 -13.96 4.28 0.46
N ALA A 134 -12.84 4.99 0.25
CA ALA A 134 -12.84 6.41 -0.13
C ALA A 134 -13.63 6.63 -1.43
N SER A 135 -13.44 5.78 -2.44
CA SER A 135 -14.16 5.84 -3.71
C SER A 135 -15.67 5.65 -3.54
N LYS A 136 -16.09 4.79 -2.61
CA LYS A 136 -17.49 4.59 -2.27
C LYS A 136 -18.08 5.83 -1.58
N LEU A 137 -17.37 6.37 -0.59
CA LEU A 137 -17.78 7.59 0.13
C LEU A 137 -17.91 8.79 -0.81
N LYS A 138 -16.99 8.93 -1.78
CA LYS A 138 -17.07 9.93 -2.85
C LYS A 138 -18.39 9.83 -3.62
N LYS A 139 -18.75 8.62 -4.09
CA LYS A 139 -20.02 8.39 -4.83
C LYS A 139 -21.25 8.67 -3.97
N GLU A 140 -21.24 8.25 -2.71
CA GLU A 140 -22.34 8.51 -1.76
C GLU A 140 -22.53 10.02 -1.54
N CYS A 141 -21.44 10.76 -1.30
CA CYS A 141 -21.45 12.21 -1.16
C CYS A 141 -21.97 12.91 -2.42
N GLU A 142 -21.50 12.51 -3.60
CA GLU A 142 -21.94 13.05 -4.89
C GLU A 142 -23.45 12.86 -5.12
N ASN A 143 -23.98 11.69 -4.76
CA ASN A 143 -25.41 11.40 -4.86
C ASN A 143 -26.24 12.33 -3.99
N TYR A 144 -25.87 12.51 -2.71
CA TYR A 144 -26.56 13.44 -1.81
C TYR A 144 -26.50 14.89 -2.31
N TYR A 145 -25.32 15.34 -2.73
CA TYR A 145 -25.16 16.69 -3.28
C TYR A 145 -25.91 16.87 -4.61
N SER A 146 -26.08 15.82 -5.40
CA SER A 146 -26.94 15.87 -6.59
C SER A 146 -28.40 16.14 -6.23
N ILE A 147 -28.92 15.45 -5.20
CA ILE A 147 -30.28 15.70 -4.69
C ILE A 147 -30.42 17.15 -4.23
N CYS A 148 -29.44 17.69 -3.50
CA CYS A 148 -29.41 19.09 -3.10
C CYS A 148 -29.49 20.04 -4.30
N ARG A 149 -28.67 19.82 -5.34
CA ARG A 149 -28.65 20.66 -6.55
C ARG A 149 -29.96 20.58 -7.33
N SER A 150 -30.57 19.40 -7.45
CA SER A 150 -31.90 19.24 -8.05
C SER A 150 -32.98 20.04 -7.31
N ASN A 151 -32.75 20.36 -6.04
CA ASN A 151 -33.62 21.21 -5.23
C ASN A 151 -33.06 22.64 -5.02
N LEU A 152 -32.18 23.10 -5.93
CA LEU A 152 -31.62 24.45 -5.98
C LEU A 152 -30.73 24.83 -4.78
N ILE A 153 -30.14 23.85 -4.08
CA ILE A 153 -29.08 24.09 -3.10
C ILE A 153 -27.72 23.90 -3.79
N PRO A 154 -26.91 24.96 -3.98
CA PRO A 154 -25.69 24.91 -4.78
C PRO A 154 -24.51 24.31 -3.99
N VAL A 155 -24.49 22.99 -3.86
CA VAL A 155 -23.43 22.23 -3.19
C VAL A 155 -22.69 21.31 -4.15
N TYR A 156 -21.36 21.33 -4.10
CA TYR A 156 -20.47 20.63 -5.03
C TYR A 156 -19.31 19.98 -4.27
N LEU A 157 -19.06 18.70 -4.57
CA LEU A 157 -17.86 18.01 -4.10
C LEU A 157 -16.65 18.38 -4.98
N TYR A 158 -16.88 18.48 -6.29
CA TYR A 158 -15.94 18.97 -7.29
C TYR A 158 -16.71 19.76 -8.36
N LYS A 159 -15.99 20.54 -9.16
CA LYS A 159 -16.53 21.27 -10.31
C LYS A 159 -15.59 21.15 -11.50
N GLU A 160 -16.13 21.31 -12.70
CA GLU A 160 -15.33 21.43 -13.91
C GLU A 160 -14.27 22.54 -13.73
N GLY A 161 -13.02 22.24 -14.10
CA GLY A 161 -11.87 23.12 -13.89
C GLY A 161 -11.26 23.07 -12.48
N ASN A 162 -11.78 22.24 -11.56
CA ASN A 162 -11.18 22.00 -10.25
C ASN A 162 -10.81 20.52 -10.08
N ASN A 163 -9.52 20.23 -10.06
CA ASN A 163 -9.00 18.86 -10.04
C ASN A 163 -8.61 18.39 -8.63
N TYR A 164 -8.85 19.17 -7.57
CA TYR A 164 -8.21 18.96 -6.26
C TYR A 164 -8.42 17.54 -5.72
N LEU A 165 -9.69 17.12 -5.72
CA LEU A 165 -10.05 15.79 -5.25
C LEU A 165 -9.48 14.71 -6.19
N GLN A 166 -9.51 14.95 -7.51
CA GLN A 166 -8.96 14.02 -8.49
C GLN A 166 -7.45 13.85 -8.33
N ASP A 167 -6.73 14.92 -8.03
CA ASP A 167 -5.28 14.92 -7.82
C ASP A 167 -4.91 14.09 -6.58
N ILE A 168 -5.68 14.20 -5.49
CA ILE A 168 -5.51 13.33 -4.30
C ILE A 168 -5.74 11.86 -4.66
N PHE A 169 -6.83 11.54 -5.36
CA PHE A 169 -7.13 10.17 -5.77
C PHE A 169 -6.06 9.60 -6.72
N TYR A 170 -5.51 10.43 -7.61
CA TYR A 170 -4.40 10.05 -8.48
C TYR A 170 -3.14 9.77 -7.68
N TYR A 171 -2.76 10.66 -6.77
CA TYR A 171 -1.59 10.50 -5.92
C TYR A 171 -1.66 9.21 -5.08
N ILE A 172 -2.80 8.93 -4.44
CA ILE A 172 -2.98 7.68 -3.68
C ILE A 172 -2.86 6.45 -4.59
N ASN A 173 -3.37 6.51 -5.82
CA ASN A 173 -3.22 5.41 -6.77
C ASN A 173 -1.76 5.16 -7.17
N GLU A 174 -0.94 6.21 -7.29
CA GLU A 174 0.51 6.07 -7.50
C GLU A 174 1.22 5.46 -6.28
N LEU A 175 0.78 5.79 -5.05
CA LEU A 175 1.25 5.11 -3.83
C LEU A 175 0.93 3.62 -3.85
N ILE A 176 -0.30 3.23 -4.24
CA ILE A 176 -0.70 1.82 -4.37
C ILE A 176 0.21 1.07 -5.35
N LYS A 177 0.47 1.65 -6.53
CA LYS A 177 1.37 1.05 -7.53
C LYS A 177 2.77 0.87 -6.96
N THR A 178 3.32 1.92 -6.36
CA THR A 178 4.66 1.91 -5.75
C THR A 178 4.78 0.82 -4.69
N ASN A 179 3.79 0.66 -3.81
CA ASN A 179 3.82 -0.36 -2.77
C ASN A 179 3.69 -1.78 -3.32
N ARG A 180 2.88 -1.97 -4.36
CA ARG A 180 2.79 -3.27 -5.05
C ARG A 180 4.12 -3.64 -5.69
N ASP A 181 4.77 -2.68 -6.33
CA ASP A 181 6.07 -2.91 -7.00
C ASP A 181 7.16 -3.20 -5.96
N LYS A 182 7.19 -2.48 -4.83
CA LYS A 182 8.05 -2.82 -3.67
C LYS A 182 7.77 -4.25 -3.16
N GLY A 183 6.50 -4.64 -3.04
CA GLY A 183 6.10 -5.98 -2.60
C GLY A 183 6.57 -7.08 -3.54
N PHE A 184 6.51 -6.84 -4.85
CA PHE A 184 7.03 -7.77 -5.86
C PHE A 184 8.55 -7.93 -5.77
N VAL A 185 9.29 -6.82 -5.65
CA VAL A 185 10.75 -6.85 -5.46
C VAL A 185 11.13 -7.62 -4.19
N GLN A 186 10.40 -7.39 -3.09
CA GLN A 186 10.63 -8.12 -1.85
C GLN A 186 10.36 -9.63 -1.97
N SER A 187 9.31 -10.03 -2.71
CA SER A 187 9.02 -11.43 -2.97
C SER A 187 10.15 -12.10 -3.74
N GLN A 188 10.63 -11.45 -4.82
CA GLN A 188 11.76 -11.97 -5.60
C GLN A 188 13.04 -12.11 -4.75
N LYS A 189 13.33 -11.13 -3.90
CA LYS A 189 14.44 -11.20 -2.94
C LYS A 189 14.29 -12.41 -2.02
N ASN A 190 13.11 -12.62 -1.44
CA ASN A 190 12.87 -13.74 -0.52
C ASN A 190 13.03 -15.10 -1.23
N ASP A 191 12.45 -15.26 -2.42
CA ASP A 191 12.54 -16.50 -3.20
C ASP A 191 14.00 -16.83 -3.57
N PHE A 192 14.76 -15.80 -3.98
CA PHE A 192 16.19 -15.94 -4.25
C PHE A 192 16.97 -16.34 -2.99
N VAL A 193 16.75 -15.66 -1.85
CA VAL A 193 17.45 -15.96 -0.59
C VAL A 193 17.16 -17.39 -0.12
N VAL A 194 15.91 -17.83 -0.17
CA VAL A 194 15.52 -19.20 0.21
C VAL A 194 16.20 -20.22 -0.69
N SER A 195 16.19 -19.98 -2.00
CA SER A 195 16.83 -20.87 -2.97
C SER A 195 18.34 -20.95 -2.75
N MET A 196 19.01 -19.81 -2.60
CA MET A 196 20.45 -19.74 -2.33
C MET A 196 20.83 -20.42 -1.01
N LYS A 197 20.05 -20.24 0.07
CA LYS A 197 20.27 -20.94 1.34
C LYS A 197 20.15 -22.46 1.18
N SER A 198 19.17 -22.92 0.41
CA SER A 198 19.02 -24.35 0.13
C SER A 198 20.23 -24.92 -0.62
N LEU A 199 20.74 -24.20 -1.63
CA LEU A 199 21.93 -24.60 -2.38
C LEU A 199 23.19 -24.60 -1.50
N LEU A 200 23.37 -23.57 -0.67
CA LEU A 200 24.48 -23.48 0.29
C LEU A 200 24.45 -24.64 1.28
N LEU A 201 23.29 -24.96 1.85
CA LEU A 201 23.13 -26.06 2.80
C LEU A 201 23.44 -27.42 2.17
N LYS A 202 23.02 -27.63 0.92
CA LYS A 202 23.41 -28.83 0.16
C LYS A 202 24.91 -28.87 -0.07
N LEU A 203 25.53 -27.78 -0.51
CA LEU A 203 26.97 -27.72 -0.76
C LEU A 203 27.80 -27.90 0.52
N SER A 204 27.38 -27.31 1.64
CA SER A 204 28.07 -27.44 2.93
C SER A 204 28.01 -28.86 3.47
N SER A 205 26.94 -29.61 3.22
CA SER A 205 26.88 -31.05 3.57
C SER A 205 27.88 -31.94 2.82
N MET A 206 28.60 -31.38 1.84
CA MET A 206 29.60 -32.08 1.03
C MET A 206 31.04 -31.74 1.44
N ASP A 207 31.23 -31.04 2.57
CA ASP A 207 32.49 -30.50 3.11
C ASP A 207 33.43 -31.53 3.77
N GLU A 208 33.27 -32.80 3.42
CA GLU A 208 34.09 -33.87 3.95
C GLU A 208 35.53 -33.78 3.45
N LYS A 209 36.50 -33.92 4.37
CA LYS A 209 37.92 -34.11 4.06
C LYS A 209 38.19 -35.54 3.61
N LEU A 210 38.04 -35.79 2.31
CA LEU A 210 38.11 -37.13 1.71
C LEU A 210 39.46 -37.83 1.94
N PHE A 211 40.55 -37.08 2.12
CA PHE A 211 41.86 -37.66 2.43
C PHE A 211 41.89 -38.32 3.82
N GLU A 212 41.29 -37.68 4.83
CA GLU A 212 41.15 -38.27 6.17
C GLU A 212 40.28 -39.53 6.10
N THR A 213 39.18 -39.47 5.34
CA THR A 213 38.29 -40.61 5.09
C THR A 213 39.03 -41.77 4.41
N ALA A 214 39.86 -41.50 3.39
CA ALA A 214 40.66 -42.52 2.72
C ALA A 214 41.67 -43.18 3.66
N ASN A 215 42.32 -42.41 4.55
CA ASN A 215 43.24 -42.96 5.55
C ASN A 215 42.50 -43.88 6.55
N LEU A 216 41.33 -43.48 7.04
CA LEU A 216 40.51 -44.33 7.93
C LEU A 216 40.06 -45.64 7.27
N ILE A 217 39.71 -45.60 5.98
CA ILE A 217 39.37 -46.81 5.20
C ILE A 217 40.57 -47.76 5.14
N LYS A 218 41.77 -47.22 4.85
CA LYS A 218 43.03 -47.97 4.81
C LYS A 218 43.39 -48.58 6.16
N GLU A 219 43.34 -47.81 7.24
CA GLU A 219 43.61 -48.29 8.61
C GLU A 219 42.66 -49.41 9.03
N SER A 220 41.43 -49.40 8.50
CA SER A 220 40.43 -50.44 8.73
C SER A 220 40.56 -51.66 7.79
N ASN A 221 41.60 -51.72 6.94
CA ASN A 221 41.78 -52.74 5.90
C ASN A 221 40.56 -52.90 4.95
N ARG A 222 39.83 -51.81 4.69
CA ARG A 222 38.69 -51.79 3.77
C ARG A 222 39.11 -51.35 2.37
N ASP A 223 38.34 -51.73 1.36
CA ASP A 223 38.61 -51.38 -0.05
C ASP A 223 38.29 -49.90 -0.32
N LEU A 224 39.26 -49.14 -0.83
CA LEU A 224 39.10 -47.73 -1.24
C LEU A 224 38.04 -47.52 -2.32
N LYS A 225 37.63 -48.57 -3.05
CA LYS A 225 36.55 -48.50 -4.06
C LYS A 225 35.21 -48.01 -3.49
N VAL A 226 34.94 -48.17 -2.19
CA VAL A 226 33.73 -47.60 -1.59
C VAL A 226 33.69 -46.07 -1.68
N LEU A 227 34.85 -45.41 -1.71
CA LEU A 227 34.98 -43.95 -1.83
C LEU A 227 34.76 -43.47 -3.27
N VAL A 228 34.98 -44.34 -4.27
CA VAL A 228 34.72 -44.03 -5.68
C VAL A 228 33.24 -43.75 -5.90
N THR A 229 32.36 -44.65 -5.45
CA THR A 229 30.90 -44.47 -5.59
C THR A 229 30.40 -43.23 -4.84
N ASP A 230 30.95 -42.96 -3.66
CA ASP A 230 30.60 -41.76 -2.89
C ASP A 230 30.98 -40.46 -3.65
N ILE A 231 32.19 -40.42 -4.21
CA ILE A 231 32.65 -39.29 -5.04
C ILE A 231 31.78 -39.12 -6.29
N GLU A 232 31.40 -40.19 -6.97
CA GLU A 232 30.52 -40.13 -8.15
C GLU A 232 29.13 -39.57 -7.81
N ASN A 233 28.59 -39.92 -6.64
CA ASN A 233 27.34 -39.35 -6.13
C ASN A 233 27.49 -37.86 -5.80
N LYS A 234 28.61 -37.46 -5.18
CA LYS A 234 28.91 -36.05 -4.89
C LYS A 234 29.11 -35.24 -6.18
N LEU A 235 29.77 -35.79 -7.21
CA LEU A 235 29.89 -35.16 -8.53
C LEU A 235 28.53 -34.98 -9.21
N SER A 236 27.65 -35.97 -9.11
CA SER A 236 26.27 -35.88 -9.63
C SER A 236 25.48 -34.78 -8.90
N SER A 237 25.60 -34.73 -7.56
CA SER A 237 24.98 -33.70 -6.73
C SER A 237 25.50 -32.31 -7.05
N LEU A 238 26.81 -32.18 -7.31
CA LEU A 238 27.43 -30.92 -7.72
C LEU A 238 26.87 -30.43 -9.07
N GLN A 239 26.64 -31.32 -10.02
CA GLN A 239 26.06 -30.94 -11.31
C GLN A 239 24.60 -30.47 -11.13
N GLU A 240 23.83 -31.12 -10.27
CA GLU A 240 22.49 -30.66 -9.90
C GLU A 240 22.54 -29.26 -9.28
N LEU A 241 23.46 -29.01 -8.35
CA LEU A 241 23.64 -27.70 -7.72
C LEU A 241 24.00 -26.60 -8.72
N LYS A 242 24.91 -26.88 -9.67
CA LYS A 242 25.26 -25.95 -10.75
C LYS A 242 24.03 -25.63 -11.61
N ASN A 243 23.30 -26.66 -12.06
CA ASN A 243 22.10 -26.47 -12.88
C ASN A 243 21.04 -25.64 -12.14
N ASN A 244 20.82 -25.95 -10.86
CA ASN A 244 19.88 -25.21 -10.02
C ASN A 244 20.30 -23.74 -9.88
N LEU A 245 21.58 -23.46 -9.57
CA LEU A 245 22.11 -22.10 -9.48
C LEU A 245 21.90 -21.31 -10.78
N TYR A 246 22.28 -21.87 -11.93
CA TYR A 246 22.16 -21.20 -13.22
C TYR A 246 20.71 -21.01 -13.70
N SER A 247 19.77 -21.75 -13.11
CA SER A 247 18.33 -21.57 -13.36
C SER A 247 17.68 -20.48 -12.50
N LEU A 248 18.38 -19.99 -11.46
CA LEU A 248 17.80 -18.99 -10.56
C LEU A 248 17.66 -17.64 -11.26
N PRO A 249 16.47 -17.01 -11.19
CA PRO A 249 16.34 -15.59 -11.49
C PRO A 249 17.22 -14.80 -10.52
N ILE A 250 18.00 -13.84 -11.02
CA ILE A 250 18.87 -13.01 -10.20
C ILE A 250 18.18 -11.65 -9.99
N PRO A 251 17.68 -11.35 -8.77
CA PRO A 251 17.11 -10.05 -8.47
C PRO A 251 18.16 -8.94 -8.53
N GLU A 252 17.69 -7.70 -8.55
CA GLU A 252 18.59 -6.54 -8.48
C GLU A 252 19.49 -6.62 -7.23
N GLN A 253 20.75 -6.22 -7.37
CA GLN A 253 21.77 -6.21 -6.30
C GLN A 253 22.17 -7.58 -5.73
N ALA A 254 21.63 -8.69 -6.25
CA ALA A 254 21.94 -10.05 -5.79
C ALA A 254 23.16 -10.70 -6.48
N ASN A 255 23.74 -10.01 -7.48
CA ASN A 255 24.79 -10.55 -8.34
C ASN A 255 26.03 -11.02 -7.56
N ASP A 256 26.42 -10.30 -6.51
CA ASP A 256 27.59 -10.65 -5.71
C ASP A 256 27.38 -11.95 -4.92
N SER A 257 26.16 -12.20 -4.44
CA SER A 257 25.81 -13.46 -3.77
C SER A 257 25.79 -14.63 -4.75
N PHE A 258 25.25 -14.41 -5.94
CA PHE A 258 25.28 -15.40 -7.03
C PHE A 258 26.72 -15.78 -7.40
N LEU A 259 27.58 -14.79 -7.69
CA LEU A 259 28.97 -15.02 -8.08
C LEU A 259 29.79 -15.68 -6.97
N ALA A 260 29.52 -15.35 -5.70
CA ALA A 260 30.20 -15.98 -4.58
C ALA A 260 29.87 -17.48 -4.47
N LEU A 261 28.60 -17.88 -4.60
CA LEU A 261 28.21 -19.30 -4.62
C LEU A 261 28.74 -20.01 -5.87
N GLU A 262 28.72 -19.34 -7.03
CA GLU A 262 29.32 -19.89 -8.25
C GLU A 262 30.80 -20.21 -8.06
N LYS A 263 31.53 -19.31 -7.39
CA LYS A 263 32.94 -19.51 -7.02
C LYS A 263 33.10 -20.70 -6.08
N ALA A 264 32.25 -20.84 -5.07
CA ALA A 264 32.28 -21.97 -4.13
C ALA A 264 32.08 -23.32 -4.84
N LEU A 265 31.10 -23.40 -5.75
CA LEU A 265 30.87 -24.60 -6.57
C LEU A 265 32.08 -24.91 -7.46
N LYS A 266 32.72 -23.90 -8.06
CA LYS A 266 33.95 -24.08 -8.87
C LYS A 266 35.14 -24.54 -8.02
N SER A 267 35.30 -24.04 -6.80
CA SER A 267 36.34 -24.50 -5.88
C SER A 267 36.11 -25.96 -5.46
N TYR A 268 34.87 -26.31 -5.12
CA TYR A 268 34.50 -27.69 -4.79
C TYR A 268 34.77 -28.64 -5.94
N ASP A 269 34.37 -28.26 -7.17
CA ASP A 269 34.61 -29.02 -8.40
C ASP A 269 36.08 -29.34 -8.60
N LYS A 270 36.97 -28.36 -8.38
CA LYS A 270 38.41 -28.58 -8.45
C LYS A 270 38.89 -29.56 -7.38
N TYR A 271 38.48 -29.35 -6.13
CA TYR A 271 38.83 -30.22 -5.00
C TYR A 271 38.45 -31.68 -5.29
N ILE A 272 37.17 -31.95 -5.54
CA ILE A 272 36.66 -33.32 -5.66
C ILE A 272 37.26 -34.05 -6.87
N ASN A 273 37.43 -33.37 -8.01
CA ASN A 273 38.04 -33.99 -9.19
C ASN A 273 39.54 -34.26 -8.99
N TYR A 274 40.26 -33.39 -8.28
CA TYR A 274 41.69 -33.61 -8.02
C TYR A 274 41.89 -34.78 -7.06
N PHE A 275 41.07 -34.84 -5.99
CA PHE A 275 41.03 -35.97 -5.08
C PHE A 275 40.71 -37.28 -5.82
N TYR A 276 39.68 -37.26 -6.68
CA TYR A 276 39.22 -38.44 -7.39
C TYR A 276 40.32 -39.04 -8.29
N LYS A 277 41.07 -38.19 -8.98
CA LYS A 277 42.22 -38.62 -9.79
C LYS A 277 43.29 -39.31 -8.93
N GLY A 278 43.63 -38.74 -7.77
CA GLY A 278 44.57 -39.35 -6.83
C GLY A 278 44.07 -40.70 -6.29
N LEU A 279 42.78 -40.78 -5.94
CA LEU A 279 42.19 -42.03 -5.46
C LEU A 279 42.27 -43.14 -6.53
N LEU A 280 41.94 -42.84 -7.78
CA LEU A 280 42.02 -43.81 -8.88
C LEU A 280 43.47 -44.27 -9.13
N ASP A 281 44.43 -43.34 -9.09
CA ASP A 281 45.86 -43.65 -9.22
C ASP A 281 46.35 -44.56 -8.08
N GLU A 282 45.92 -44.32 -6.83
CA GLU A 282 46.26 -45.19 -5.70
C GLU A 282 45.68 -46.59 -5.86
N ILE A 283 44.43 -46.71 -6.33
CA ILE A 283 43.77 -48.00 -6.56
C ILE A 283 44.49 -48.81 -7.65
N GLU A 284 44.92 -48.14 -8.74
CA GLU A 284 45.61 -48.78 -9.86
C GLU A 284 47.05 -49.19 -9.50
N ASN A 285 47.81 -48.25 -8.93
CA ASN A 285 49.25 -48.40 -8.69
C ASN A 285 49.60 -48.94 -7.30
N LYS A 286 48.62 -49.10 -6.40
CA LYS A 286 48.77 -49.58 -5.02
C LYS A 286 49.82 -48.80 -4.21
N LYS A 287 49.98 -47.52 -4.52
CA LYS A 287 50.90 -46.59 -3.87
C LYS A 287 50.19 -45.27 -3.65
N THR A 288 50.35 -44.68 -2.46
CA THR A 288 49.83 -43.35 -2.13
C THR A 288 50.42 -42.28 -3.06
N PRO A 289 49.58 -41.51 -3.78
CA PRO A 289 50.03 -40.41 -4.62
C PRO A 289 50.03 -39.09 -3.82
N GLU A 290 51.10 -38.87 -3.04
CA GLU A 290 51.25 -37.73 -2.12
C GLU A 290 50.97 -36.38 -2.79
N ASP A 291 51.50 -36.14 -3.99
CA ASP A 291 51.27 -34.89 -4.75
C ASP A 291 49.79 -34.59 -5.01
N TYR A 292 48.98 -35.63 -5.28
CA TYR A 292 47.55 -35.47 -5.51
C TYR A 292 46.81 -35.10 -4.22
N TYR A 293 47.16 -35.74 -3.12
CA TYR A 293 46.51 -35.51 -1.84
C TYR A 293 46.90 -34.20 -1.19
N ASP A 294 48.17 -33.80 -1.25
CA ASP A 294 48.63 -32.49 -0.74
C ASP A 294 47.94 -31.34 -1.50
N LYS A 295 47.87 -31.46 -2.83
CA LYS A 295 47.18 -30.46 -3.64
C LYS A 295 45.68 -30.47 -3.40
N SER A 296 45.06 -31.64 -3.23
CA SER A 296 43.64 -31.76 -2.88
C SER A 296 43.34 -31.12 -1.53
N SER A 297 44.21 -31.27 -0.53
CA SER A 297 44.05 -30.62 0.78
C SER A 297 44.06 -29.10 0.65
N THR A 298 44.98 -28.56 -0.16
CA THR A 298 45.01 -27.11 -0.44
C THR A 298 43.71 -26.65 -1.13
N LEU A 299 43.21 -27.41 -2.11
CA LEU A 299 41.97 -27.10 -2.81
C LEU A 299 40.74 -27.22 -1.92
N PHE A 300 40.77 -28.11 -0.92
CA PHE A 300 39.73 -28.20 0.11
C PHE A 300 39.68 -26.92 0.95
N ASP A 301 40.83 -26.41 1.41
CA ASP A 301 40.89 -25.16 2.16
C ASP A 301 40.39 -23.96 1.32
N GLU A 302 40.73 -23.92 0.03
CA GLU A 302 40.18 -22.94 -0.92
C GLU A 302 38.66 -23.04 -1.05
N PHE A 303 38.12 -24.26 -1.07
CA PHE A 303 36.69 -24.52 -1.09
C PHE A 303 36.00 -23.98 0.17
N ILE A 304 36.48 -24.34 1.36
CA ILE A 304 35.90 -23.87 2.64
C ILE A 304 35.89 -22.34 2.69
N TYR A 305 37.00 -21.70 2.34
CA TYR A 305 37.08 -20.23 2.29
C TYR A 305 36.03 -19.62 1.35
N SER A 306 35.85 -20.23 0.17
CA SER A 306 34.85 -19.75 -0.80
C SER A 306 33.40 -20.01 -0.37
N LEU A 307 33.16 -21.10 0.36
CA LEU A 307 31.85 -21.42 0.94
C LEU A 307 31.45 -20.38 1.99
N GLU A 308 32.33 -20.09 2.95
CA GLU A 308 32.12 -19.05 3.97
C GLU A 308 31.90 -17.66 3.35
N ALA A 309 32.65 -17.33 2.29
CA ALA A 309 32.46 -16.09 1.56
C ALA A 309 31.09 -15.99 0.88
N ALA A 310 30.57 -17.11 0.35
CA ALA A 310 29.24 -17.17 -0.24
C ALA A 310 28.12 -17.01 0.79
N GLU A 311 28.25 -17.66 1.95
CA GLU A 311 27.31 -17.50 3.08
C GLU A 311 27.27 -16.04 3.55
N LYS A 312 28.44 -15.43 3.77
CA LYS A 312 28.55 -14.03 4.20
C LYS A 312 27.98 -13.06 3.17
N SER A 313 28.21 -13.30 1.88
CA SER A 313 27.67 -12.49 0.80
C SER A 313 26.13 -12.54 0.80
N LEU A 314 25.55 -13.73 0.93
CA LEU A 314 24.09 -13.90 0.99
C LEU A 314 23.47 -13.27 2.24
N ASP A 315 24.13 -13.38 3.40
CA ASP A 315 23.67 -12.74 4.64
C ASP A 315 23.66 -11.22 4.55
N ASN A 316 24.65 -10.63 3.88
CA ASN A 316 24.68 -9.20 3.63
C ASN A 316 23.55 -8.76 2.69
N TYR A 317 23.31 -9.50 1.60
CA TYR A 317 22.20 -9.26 0.70
C TYR A 317 20.83 -9.39 1.39
N ASN A 318 20.69 -10.37 2.29
CA ASN A 318 19.42 -10.56 3.00
C ASN A 318 19.10 -9.38 3.95
N LYS A 319 20.14 -8.77 4.56
CA LYS A 319 20.00 -7.65 5.51
C LYS A 319 19.69 -6.30 4.85
N ASN A 320 20.12 -6.10 3.60
CA ASN A 320 19.95 -4.86 2.84
C ASN A 320 18.74 -4.95 1.91
#